data_AF-A0A1C5S6W1-F1
#
_entry.id   AF-A0A1C5S6W1-F1
#
_cell.length_a   1.000
_cell.length_b   1.000
_cell.length_c   1.000
_cell.angle_alpha   90.00
_cell.angle_beta   90.00
_cell.angle_gamma   90.00
#
_symmetry.space_group_name_H-M   'P 1'
#
loop_
_entity.id
_entity.type
_entity.pdbx_description
1 polymer ?
#
loop_
_entity_poly.entity_id
_entity_poly.type
_entity_poly.pdbx_seq_one_letter_code
_entity_poly.pdbx_strand_id
1 'polypeptide(L)'
;MKMKKSSSVISKILALCLAMVLSLAMGITAMAAPEGGLTGSETADVTVDGLDTENEVTVEAYQIMTVNIDLESGQPKNPMYTWNSEVVKWLKDNGYGNYIGSGNAVQDTFGDMSADNQKEFLEKLANGIKTGTCDLDATDTMKSNSGSVTFENMSMGEYLLIASGGVKIYQPTTVKLVPEYKDGSWKVGTPVVGTDSVMKSTEPTISKEVVDKDDETVAVGDEVTFRLKAIVPDYPEDATYRKFVVSDKLGTGFDYSGDETIKVFRDEAGQQVIGNENYTIAETPEKERTFQINFEDAFITENAGQTIYITYRAVVNDEAFTVDELKNDAFLGYNNDPYVGSDYETDTTKKVYTYGIEVKKVDKNGGILSGAVFTLKKGNSLLKFDGVDGVYTHNSEGTSSEVEVGANGVLKLQGLDVGTYILEEVKAPDGYVLPTGKITIVIEDKEPDGTIDGGDGVVTSDGTIKLKEKATVNTKVISLIVENTSAEDAGFTLPTTGGMGTTIFTIVGILLMGGAAAMVVVISRRKKHGYK
;
A
#
# COMPACT_ATOMS: atom_id res chain seq x y z
N MET A 1 -45.46 -9.80 -55.63
CA MET A 1 -45.88 -11.05 -54.97
C MET A 1 -45.08 -11.19 -53.68
N LYS A 2 -45.77 -11.12 -52.53
CA LYS A 2 -45.51 -11.68 -51.17
C LYS A 2 -44.06 -12.08 -50.81
N MET A 3 -43.45 -11.84 -49.64
CA MET A 3 -43.80 -11.47 -48.24
C MET A 3 -42.43 -11.16 -47.58
N LYS A 4 -42.14 -10.09 -46.83
CA LYS A 4 -42.54 -9.65 -45.46
C LYS A 4 -42.43 -10.68 -44.32
N LYS A 5 -41.40 -10.54 -43.48
CA LYS A 5 -41.29 -10.83 -42.02
C LYS A 5 -40.18 -9.90 -41.48
N SER A 6 -40.49 -8.83 -40.71
CA SER A 6 -40.68 -8.80 -39.23
C SER A 6 -39.31 -8.94 -38.52
N SER A 7 -38.79 -8.04 -37.66
CA SER A 7 -39.36 -7.03 -36.73
C SER A 7 -38.22 -6.02 -36.38
N SER A 8 -38.39 -4.70 -36.53
CA SER A 8 -38.88 -3.74 -35.50
C SER A 8 -38.00 -3.65 -34.25
N VAL A 9 -37.04 -2.72 -34.19
CA VAL A 9 -37.15 -1.41 -33.48
C VAL A 9 -37.49 -1.56 -31.98
N ILE A 10 -36.47 -1.68 -31.13
CA ILE A 10 -36.48 -1.30 -29.70
C ILE A 10 -35.07 -0.83 -29.33
N SER A 11 -34.76 0.45 -29.52
CA SER A 11 -33.56 1.07 -28.89
C SER A 11 -33.73 2.55 -28.56
N LYS A 12 -34.91 3.15 -28.78
CA LYS A 12 -35.21 4.53 -28.41
C LYS A 12 -36.69 4.66 -28.09
N ILE A 13 -37.08 4.32 -26.85
CA ILE A 13 -38.26 4.77 -26.08
C ILE A 13 -38.13 4.04 -24.72
N LEU A 14 -37.45 4.66 -23.76
CA LEU A 14 -37.54 4.34 -22.34
C LEU A 14 -37.18 5.58 -21.50
N ALA A 15 -37.73 6.72 -21.94
CA ALA A 15 -37.63 8.02 -21.26
C ALA A 15 -39.03 8.68 -21.15
N LEU A 16 -40.10 7.88 -21.20
CA LEU A 16 -41.47 8.41 -21.24
C LEU A 16 -42.51 7.50 -20.57
N CYS A 17 -42.12 6.79 -19.51
CA CYS A 17 -43.03 6.06 -18.62
C CYS A 17 -43.02 6.57 -17.17
N LEU A 18 -42.42 7.74 -16.88
CA LEU A 18 -42.42 8.34 -15.54
C LEU A 18 -43.47 9.44 -15.33
N ALA A 19 -44.33 9.71 -16.31
CA ALA A 19 -45.28 10.84 -16.26
C ALA A 19 -46.76 10.42 -16.26
N MET A 20 -47.09 9.14 -15.98
CA MET A 20 -48.47 8.67 -16.03
C MET A 20 -48.81 7.61 -14.98
N VAL A 21 -48.33 7.80 -13.74
CA VAL A 21 -48.92 7.22 -12.52
C VAL A 21 -49.27 8.37 -11.56
N LEU A 22 -49.81 9.46 -12.11
CA LEU A 22 -50.26 10.65 -11.39
C LEU A 22 -51.80 10.79 -11.40
N SER A 23 -52.51 9.71 -11.70
CA SER A 23 -53.97 9.73 -11.69
C SER A 23 -54.51 8.38 -11.29
N LEU A 24 -54.62 8.17 -9.97
CA LEU A 24 -55.65 7.39 -9.26
C LEU A 24 -55.14 7.02 -7.84
N ALA A 25 -54.78 8.02 -7.03
CA ALA A 25 -54.91 7.88 -5.59
C ALA A 25 -56.38 8.20 -5.26
N MET A 26 -57.18 7.14 -5.10
CA MET A 26 -58.58 7.26 -4.69
C MET A 26 -58.66 7.81 -3.27
N GLY A 27 -59.32 8.95 -3.17
CA GLY A 27 -60.00 9.54 -2.00
C GLY A 27 -59.63 9.01 -0.62
N ILE A 28 -58.67 9.67 0.03
CA ILE A 28 -58.77 9.93 1.46
C ILE A 28 -59.31 11.35 1.55
N THR A 29 -60.47 11.53 2.19
CA THR A 29 -61.03 12.86 2.48
C THR A 29 -60.04 13.64 3.35
N ALA A 30 -59.25 14.53 2.73
CA ALA A 30 -58.46 15.51 3.43
C ALA A 30 -59.43 16.44 4.20
N MET A 31 -59.35 16.42 5.53
CA MET A 31 -59.85 17.55 6.31
C MET A 31 -58.95 18.73 5.95
N ALA A 32 -59.52 19.76 5.32
CA ALA A 32 -58.78 20.95 4.94
C ALA A 32 -58.27 21.66 6.20
N ALA A 33 -56.96 21.80 6.35
CA ALA A 33 -56.37 22.76 7.28
C ALA A 33 -56.87 24.19 6.95
N PRO A 34 -56.91 25.11 7.92
CA PRO A 34 -57.15 26.53 7.64
C PRO A 34 -56.14 27.02 6.60
N GLU A 35 -56.54 27.92 5.69
CA GLU A 35 -55.77 28.34 4.50
C GLU A 35 -54.26 28.47 4.80
N GLY A 36 -53.48 27.48 4.36
CA GLY A 36 -52.01 27.47 4.40
C GLY A 36 -51.32 26.90 5.65
N GLY A 37 -52.05 26.35 6.63
CA GLY A 37 -51.48 25.68 7.83
C GLY A 37 -51.24 24.18 7.67
N LEU A 38 -50.63 23.55 8.69
CA LEU A 38 -50.32 22.11 8.69
C LEU A 38 -51.56 21.22 8.88
N THR A 39 -51.66 20.12 8.16
CA THR A 39 -52.69 19.07 8.29
C THR A 39 -52.28 17.95 9.24
N GLY A 40 -51.00 17.90 9.64
CA GLY A 40 -50.45 16.86 10.53
C GLY A 40 -50.15 15.54 9.81
N SER A 41 -50.29 15.50 8.48
CA SER A 41 -50.02 14.31 7.65
C SER A 41 -48.97 14.58 6.57
N GLU A 42 -48.41 15.78 6.55
CA GLU A 42 -47.38 16.13 5.59
C GLU A 42 -46.09 15.38 5.86
N THR A 43 -45.40 15.12 4.76
CA THR A 43 -44.16 14.36 4.74
C THR A 43 -43.10 15.11 3.94
N ALA A 44 -41.84 14.75 4.14
CA ALA A 44 -40.74 15.21 3.31
C ALA A 44 -39.76 14.07 3.05
N ASP A 45 -39.05 14.17 1.93
CA ASP A 45 -37.95 13.27 1.63
C ASP A 45 -36.71 13.71 2.41
N VAL A 46 -35.96 12.74 2.94
CA VAL A 46 -34.75 12.97 3.73
C VAL A 46 -33.59 12.26 3.09
N THR A 47 -32.60 13.03 2.66
CA THR A 47 -31.33 12.49 2.14
C THR A 47 -30.28 12.47 3.23
N VAL A 48 -29.57 11.34 3.35
CA VAL A 48 -28.45 11.13 4.26
C VAL A 48 -27.20 10.87 3.42
N ASP A 49 -26.23 11.79 3.49
CA ASP A 49 -24.95 11.70 2.80
C ASP A 49 -23.82 11.20 3.73
N GLY A 50 -22.62 11.00 3.17
CA GLY A 50 -21.42 10.59 3.92
C GLY A 50 -21.22 9.09 4.04
N LEU A 51 -22.00 8.29 3.29
CA LEU A 51 -21.92 6.85 3.33
C LEU A 51 -20.72 6.32 2.52
N ASP A 52 -20.51 5.01 2.56
CA ASP A 52 -19.57 4.31 1.70
C ASP A 52 -20.02 4.42 0.23
N THR A 53 -19.07 4.64 -0.67
CA THR A 53 -19.32 4.86 -2.10
C THR A 53 -19.15 3.60 -2.95
N GLU A 54 -18.61 2.53 -2.38
CA GLU A 54 -18.27 1.30 -3.11
C GLU A 54 -18.99 0.08 -2.54
N ASN A 55 -19.23 0.07 -1.23
CA ASN A 55 -19.81 -1.06 -0.50
C ASN A 55 -21.23 -0.76 -0.03
N GLU A 56 -22.04 -1.81 0.14
CA GLU A 56 -23.42 -1.67 0.63
C GLU A 56 -23.43 -1.23 2.10
N VAL A 57 -24.13 -0.12 2.36
CA VAL A 57 -24.45 0.41 3.69
C VAL A 57 -25.96 0.34 3.89
N THR A 58 -26.37 -0.17 5.04
CA THR A 58 -27.76 -0.13 5.51
C THR A 58 -27.92 1.03 6.48
N VAL A 59 -28.96 1.85 6.30
CA VAL A 59 -29.33 2.94 7.21
C VAL A 59 -30.75 2.69 7.71
N GLU A 60 -30.91 2.61 9.03
CA GLU A 60 -32.19 2.42 9.70
C GLU A 60 -32.59 3.70 10.41
N ALA A 61 -33.83 4.14 10.18
CA ALA A 61 -34.40 5.33 10.81
C ALA A 61 -35.42 4.92 11.88
N TYR A 62 -35.19 5.33 13.12
CA TYR A 62 -36.06 5.04 14.27
C TYR A 62 -36.73 6.32 14.76
N GLN A 63 -38.06 6.41 14.69
CA GLN A 63 -38.78 7.59 15.18
C GLN A 63 -38.74 7.65 16.72
N ILE A 64 -37.91 8.54 17.26
CA ILE A 64 -37.73 8.72 18.70
C ILE A 64 -38.68 9.79 19.27
N MET A 65 -39.10 10.75 18.45
CA MET A 65 -40.10 11.76 18.83
C MET A 65 -41.10 12.04 17.71
N THR A 66 -42.33 12.34 18.10
CA THR A 66 -43.37 12.84 17.21
C THR A 66 -43.64 14.32 17.45
N VAL A 67 -44.09 15.03 16.41
CA VAL A 67 -44.53 16.42 16.51
C VAL A 67 -46.05 16.48 16.70
N ASN A 68 -46.49 17.28 17.66
CA ASN A 68 -47.92 17.53 17.89
C ASN A 68 -48.39 18.77 17.14
N ILE A 69 -49.40 18.58 16.27
CA ILE A 69 -50.07 19.65 15.53
C ILE A 69 -51.50 19.77 16.02
N ASP A 70 -51.96 21.00 16.20
CA ASP A 70 -53.37 21.30 16.38
C ASP A 70 -54.05 21.32 15.00
N LEU A 71 -54.86 20.30 14.74
CA LEU A 71 -55.52 20.09 13.46
C LEU A 71 -56.55 21.18 13.13
N GLU A 72 -57.05 21.93 14.12
CA GLU A 72 -58.01 23.02 13.87
C GLU A 72 -57.29 24.29 13.41
N SER A 73 -56.13 24.59 13.99
CA SER A 73 -55.36 25.82 13.71
C SER A 73 -54.22 25.61 12.71
N GLY A 74 -53.80 24.36 12.47
CA GLY A 74 -52.64 24.00 11.66
C GLY A 74 -51.30 24.46 12.25
N GLN A 75 -51.24 24.64 13.57
CA GLN A 75 -50.07 25.14 14.31
C GLN A 75 -49.48 24.06 15.22
N PRO A 76 -48.19 24.14 15.59
CA PRO A 76 -47.62 23.32 16.64
C PRO A 76 -48.41 23.45 17.95
N LYS A 77 -48.75 22.32 18.53
CA LYS A 77 -49.53 22.22 19.77
C LYS A 77 -48.60 21.93 20.93
N ASN A 78 -48.76 22.64 22.06
CA ASN A 78 -48.01 22.33 23.28
C ASN A 78 -48.57 21.05 23.95
N PRO A 79 -47.73 20.05 24.34
CA PRO A 79 -46.28 19.96 24.12
C PRO A 79 -45.92 19.73 22.66
N MET A 80 -44.98 20.50 22.11
CA MET A 80 -44.62 20.43 20.69
C MET A 80 -44.09 19.04 20.29
N TYR A 81 -43.35 18.40 21.19
CA TYR A 81 -42.76 17.09 20.95
C TYR A 81 -43.20 16.08 22.02
N THR A 82 -43.42 14.85 21.58
CA THR A 82 -43.69 13.71 22.46
C THR A 82 -42.76 12.56 22.13
N TRP A 83 -42.14 11.99 23.15
CA TRP A 83 -41.32 10.79 23.02
C TRP A 83 -42.15 9.59 22.55
N ASN A 84 -41.53 8.75 21.73
CA ASN A 84 -42.05 7.41 21.45
C ASN A 84 -42.22 6.61 22.78
N SER A 85 -43.29 5.84 22.91
CA SER A 85 -43.58 5.11 24.16
C SER A 85 -42.50 4.10 24.55
N GLU A 86 -41.84 3.47 23.57
CA GLU A 86 -40.76 2.51 23.82
C GLU A 86 -39.48 3.22 24.26
N VAL A 87 -39.21 4.40 23.68
CA VAL A 87 -38.15 5.30 24.14
C VAL A 87 -38.42 5.76 25.57
N VAL A 88 -39.67 6.11 25.93
CA VAL A 88 -40.03 6.49 27.31
C VAL A 88 -39.74 5.39 28.33
N LYS A 89 -39.99 4.12 27.99
CA LYS A 89 -39.64 2.99 28.86
C LYS A 89 -38.13 2.95 29.08
N TRP A 90 -37.37 2.96 27.99
CA TRP A 90 -35.92 2.94 28.03
C TRP A 90 -35.33 4.13 28.80
N LEU A 91 -35.85 5.35 28.60
CA LEU A 91 -35.42 6.56 29.29
C LEU A 91 -35.59 6.42 30.82
N LYS A 92 -36.71 5.86 31.28
CA LYS A 92 -36.95 5.65 32.72
C LYS A 92 -35.99 4.63 33.31
N ASP A 93 -35.76 3.55 32.59
CA ASP A 93 -34.91 2.45 33.04
C ASP A 93 -33.42 2.85 33.09
N ASN A 94 -33.01 3.82 32.27
CA ASN A 94 -31.63 4.32 32.17
C ASN A 94 -31.40 5.67 32.87
N GLY A 95 -32.31 6.12 33.73
CA GLY A 95 -32.11 7.30 34.58
C GLY A 95 -32.36 8.65 33.90
N TYR A 96 -32.91 8.67 32.69
CA TYR A 96 -33.26 9.86 31.91
C TYR A 96 -34.70 10.33 32.12
N GLY A 97 -35.33 9.96 33.24
CA GLY A 97 -36.73 10.29 33.54
C GLY A 97 -37.01 11.79 33.65
N ASN A 98 -36.00 12.62 33.91
CA ASN A 98 -36.10 14.08 33.93
C ASN A 98 -36.39 14.69 32.55
N TYR A 99 -36.15 13.96 31.46
CA TYR A 99 -36.49 14.42 30.10
C TYR A 99 -37.95 14.14 29.69
N ILE A 100 -38.74 13.55 30.60
CA ILE A 100 -40.09 13.06 30.34
C ILE A 100 -41.10 13.86 31.16
N GLY A 101 -41.98 14.58 30.48
CA GLY A 101 -43.12 15.27 31.04
C GLY A 101 -44.42 14.45 31.00
N SER A 102 -45.51 15.09 31.42
CA SER A 102 -46.85 14.48 31.36
C SER A 102 -47.22 14.10 29.93
N GLY A 103 -47.82 12.92 29.73
CA GLY A 103 -48.22 12.44 28.41
C GLY A 103 -47.06 12.24 27.44
N ASN A 104 -45.88 11.87 27.94
CA ASN A 104 -44.63 11.67 27.18
C ASN A 104 -44.07 12.96 26.56
N ALA A 105 -44.47 14.14 27.04
CA ALA A 105 -43.94 15.42 26.57
C ALA A 105 -42.41 15.47 26.72
N VAL A 106 -41.69 15.93 25.70
CA VAL A 106 -40.25 16.20 25.82
C VAL A 106 -40.07 17.45 26.68
N GLN A 107 -39.20 17.40 27.69
CA GLN A 107 -38.90 18.54 28.57
C GLN A 107 -37.79 19.42 27.99
N ASP A 108 -37.84 20.73 28.26
CA ASP A 108 -36.83 21.71 27.82
C ASP A 108 -35.40 21.32 28.25
N THR A 109 -35.27 20.64 29.40
CA THR A 109 -34.00 20.09 29.90
C THR A 109 -33.28 19.15 28.92
N PHE A 110 -34.00 18.53 27.98
CA PHE A 110 -33.39 17.76 26.90
C PHE A 110 -32.81 18.68 25.81
N GLY A 111 -33.53 19.75 25.45
CA GLY A 111 -33.09 20.74 24.48
C GLY A 111 -31.88 21.56 24.95
N ASP A 112 -31.76 21.78 26.26
CA ASP A 112 -30.67 22.53 26.89
C ASP A 112 -29.39 21.68 27.11
N MET A 113 -29.38 20.42 26.67
CA MET A 113 -28.26 19.50 26.83
C MET A 113 -27.03 19.94 26.00
N SER A 114 -25.82 19.79 26.55
CA SER A 114 -24.58 20.04 25.80
C SER A 114 -24.42 19.06 24.63
N ALA A 115 -23.66 19.45 23.61
CA ALA A 115 -23.41 18.59 22.44
C ALA A 115 -22.77 17.24 22.82
N ASP A 116 -21.84 17.24 23.78
CA ASP A 116 -21.17 16.01 24.25
C ASP A 116 -22.16 15.06 24.93
N ASN A 117 -23.01 15.58 25.82
CA ASN A 117 -24.03 14.77 26.49
C ASN A 117 -25.11 14.30 25.49
N GLN A 118 -25.42 15.08 24.45
CA GLN A 118 -26.32 14.65 23.38
C GLN A 118 -25.71 13.51 22.57
N LYS A 119 -24.41 13.58 22.27
CA LYS A 119 -23.69 12.49 21.61
C LYS A 119 -23.79 11.21 22.46
N GLU A 120 -23.37 11.26 23.72
CA GLU A 120 -23.43 10.12 24.65
C GLU A 120 -24.85 9.55 24.74
N PHE A 121 -25.87 10.41 24.85
CA PHE A 121 -27.28 10.01 24.87
C PHE A 121 -27.69 9.21 23.63
N LEU A 122 -27.34 9.70 22.44
CA LEU A 122 -27.70 9.05 21.17
C LEU A 122 -26.98 7.71 21.01
N GLU A 123 -25.73 7.60 21.44
CA GLU A 123 -24.96 6.36 21.42
C GLU A 123 -25.55 5.31 22.36
N LYS A 124 -25.96 5.71 23.58
CA LYS A 124 -26.67 4.83 24.52
C LYS A 124 -28.00 4.35 23.97
N LEU A 125 -28.77 5.24 23.36
CA LEU A 125 -30.06 4.89 22.77
C LEU A 125 -29.86 3.94 21.58
N ALA A 126 -28.88 4.21 20.71
CA ALA A 126 -28.56 3.36 19.57
C ALA A 126 -28.13 1.95 20.04
N ASN A 127 -27.23 1.87 21.03
CA ASN A 127 -26.85 0.61 21.64
C ASN A 127 -28.06 -0.10 22.25
N GLY A 128 -28.93 0.64 22.94
CA GLY A 128 -30.14 0.10 23.54
C GLY A 128 -31.08 -0.55 22.52
N ILE A 129 -31.29 0.11 21.39
CA ILE A 129 -32.08 -0.41 20.26
C ILE A 129 -31.43 -1.66 19.67
N LYS A 130 -30.12 -1.60 19.36
CA LYS A 130 -29.41 -2.70 18.71
C LYS A 130 -29.25 -3.94 19.59
N THR A 131 -29.15 -3.76 20.90
CA THR A 131 -29.07 -4.87 21.87
C THR A 131 -30.44 -5.36 22.34
N GLY A 132 -31.54 -4.70 21.93
CA GLY A 132 -32.91 -5.08 22.30
C GLY A 132 -33.34 -4.65 23.71
N THR A 133 -32.58 -3.78 24.38
CA THR A 133 -33.01 -3.17 25.66
C THR A 133 -33.98 -2.00 25.46
N CYS A 134 -34.02 -1.43 24.25
CA CYS A 134 -35.09 -0.57 23.76
C CYS A 134 -35.81 -1.27 22.61
N ASP A 135 -37.07 -1.68 22.82
CA ASP A 135 -37.89 -2.40 21.84
C ASP A 135 -38.52 -1.43 20.82
N LEU A 136 -37.66 -0.70 20.10
CA LEU A 136 -38.08 0.28 19.10
C LEU A 136 -37.78 -0.24 17.70
N ASP A 137 -38.84 -0.46 16.92
CA ASP A 137 -38.72 -0.86 15.52
C ASP A 137 -38.24 0.29 14.63
N ALA A 138 -37.46 -0.05 13.60
CA ALA A 138 -37.12 0.88 12.54
C ALA A 138 -38.41 1.31 11.83
N THR A 139 -38.60 2.62 11.69
CA THR A 139 -39.70 3.20 10.91
C THR A 139 -39.48 2.98 9.42
N ASP A 140 -38.22 3.05 8.99
CA ASP A 140 -37.83 2.75 7.61
C ASP A 140 -36.37 2.24 7.57
N THR A 141 -36.01 1.54 6.49
CA THR A 141 -34.68 0.97 6.28
C THR A 141 -34.28 1.08 4.82
N MET A 142 -33.18 1.78 4.57
CA MET A 142 -32.63 1.98 3.24
C MET A 142 -31.26 1.34 3.09
N LYS A 143 -30.93 0.97 1.86
CA LYS A 143 -29.61 0.43 1.49
C LYS A 143 -29.03 1.24 0.34
N SER A 144 -27.73 1.47 0.35
CA SER A 144 -27.03 2.17 -0.73
C SER A 144 -25.61 1.69 -0.89
N ASN A 145 -25.10 1.77 -2.11
CA ASN A 145 -23.70 1.62 -2.49
C ASN A 145 -23.21 2.84 -3.28
N SER A 146 -23.83 4.00 -3.08
CA SER A 146 -23.58 5.22 -3.86
C SER A 146 -23.26 6.45 -2.99
N GLY A 147 -22.89 6.25 -1.73
CA GLY A 147 -22.52 7.33 -0.80
C GLY A 147 -23.68 8.06 -0.12
N SER A 148 -24.94 7.77 -0.49
CA SER A 148 -26.13 8.38 0.12
C SER A 148 -27.39 7.52 0.02
N VAL A 149 -28.34 7.74 0.93
CA VAL A 149 -29.71 7.18 0.88
C VAL A 149 -30.74 8.30 0.93
N THR A 150 -31.92 8.07 0.35
CA THR A 150 -33.08 8.95 0.52
C THR A 150 -34.24 8.15 1.11
N PHE A 151 -34.73 8.58 2.26
CA PHE A 151 -35.98 8.11 2.84
C PHE A 151 -37.12 8.95 2.27
N GLU A 152 -38.04 8.32 1.56
CA GLU A 152 -39.16 9.02 0.93
C GLU A 152 -40.34 9.17 1.90
N ASN A 153 -41.04 10.30 1.83
CA ASN A 153 -42.27 10.52 2.58
C ASN A 153 -42.17 10.33 4.10
N MET A 154 -41.08 10.77 4.74
CA MET A 154 -40.96 10.74 6.20
C MET A 154 -41.93 11.73 6.85
N SER A 155 -42.63 11.30 7.90
CA SER A 155 -43.52 12.16 8.68
C SER A 155 -42.73 13.08 9.62
N MET A 156 -43.34 14.18 10.06
CA MET A 156 -42.69 15.10 11.00
C MET A 156 -42.36 14.40 12.33
N GLY A 157 -41.13 14.59 12.79
CA GLY A 157 -40.59 13.94 13.97
C GLY A 157 -39.08 14.12 14.08
N GLU A 158 -38.53 13.53 15.14
CA GLU A 158 -37.10 13.33 15.28
C GLU A 158 -36.80 11.83 15.16
N TYR A 159 -35.85 11.50 14.29
CA TYR A 159 -35.46 10.13 13.99
C TYR A 159 -34.00 9.91 14.36
N LEU A 160 -33.71 8.84 15.08
CA LEU A 160 -32.34 8.34 15.24
C LEU A 160 -31.97 7.51 14.01
N LEU A 161 -30.85 7.83 13.39
CA LEU A 161 -30.25 7.07 12.29
C LEU A 161 -29.12 6.22 12.82
N ILE A 162 -29.15 4.94 12.48
CA ILE A 162 -28.07 3.99 12.71
C ILE A 162 -27.68 3.41 11.36
N ALA A 163 -26.39 3.48 11.03
CA ALA A 163 -25.87 2.93 9.79
C ALA A 163 -24.85 1.83 10.08
N SER A 164 -24.85 0.80 9.23
CA SER A 164 -23.92 -0.31 9.29
C SER A 164 -23.63 -0.87 7.90
N GLY A 165 -22.53 -1.60 7.78
CA GLY A 165 -22.02 -2.07 6.49
C GLY A 165 -20.92 -1.16 5.93
N GLY A 166 -20.46 -1.50 4.73
CA GLY A 166 -19.28 -0.87 4.12
C GLY A 166 -18.00 -1.00 4.95
N VAL A 167 -17.06 -0.09 4.73
CA VAL A 167 -15.74 -0.09 5.39
C VAL A 167 -15.67 0.88 6.58
N LYS A 168 -16.68 1.73 6.74
CA LYS A 168 -16.70 2.82 7.70
C LYS A 168 -17.37 2.41 9.01
N ILE A 169 -16.91 3.00 10.11
CA ILE A 169 -17.58 2.94 11.41
C ILE A 169 -18.43 4.20 11.55
N TYR A 170 -19.75 4.03 11.62
CA TYR A 170 -20.69 5.14 11.67
C TYR A 170 -21.06 5.52 13.11
N GLN A 171 -21.13 6.83 13.35
CA GLN A 171 -21.66 7.39 14.58
C GLN A 171 -23.17 7.61 14.44
N PRO A 172 -24.00 7.18 15.40
CA PRO A 172 -25.43 7.46 15.38
C PRO A 172 -25.69 8.97 15.27
N THR A 173 -26.70 9.34 14.49
CA THR A 173 -27.06 10.75 14.29
C THR A 173 -28.57 10.91 14.27
N THR A 174 -29.06 12.14 14.27
CA THR A 174 -30.50 12.42 14.20
C THR A 174 -30.90 13.11 12.91
N VAL A 175 -32.10 12.83 12.45
CA VAL A 175 -32.85 13.68 11.51
C VAL A 175 -33.91 14.44 12.29
N LYS A 176 -33.94 15.76 12.15
CA LYS A 176 -35.02 16.61 12.65
C LYS A 176 -35.87 17.09 11.48
N LEU A 177 -37.13 16.63 11.43
CA LEU A 177 -38.14 17.09 10.49
C LEU A 177 -39.28 17.72 11.27
N VAL A 178 -39.18 19.02 11.53
CA VAL A 178 -40.08 19.74 12.44
C VAL A 178 -40.75 20.93 11.74
N PRO A 179 -41.91 21.41 12.22
CA PRO A 179 -42.58 22.59 11.68
C PRO A 179 -41.69 23.83 11.69
N GLU A 180 -41.75 24.60 10.60
CA GLU A 180 -41.07 25.89 10.48
C GLU A 180 -42.07 26.97 10.09
N TYR A 181 -41.99 28.13 10.75
CA TYR A 181 -42.82 29.27 10.43
C TYR A 181 -42.21 30.07 9.28
N LYS A 182 -42.79 29.97 8.08
CA LYS A 182 -42.30 30.59 6.84
C LYS A 182 -43.45 31.19 6.04
N ASP A 183 -43.23 32.41 5.51
CA ASP A 183 -44.19 33.13 4.66
C ASP A 183 -45.59 33.33 5.31
N GLY A 184 -45.62 33.52 6.62
CA GLY A 184 -46.87 33.80 7.35
C GLY A 184 -47.68 32.57 7.77
N SER A 185 -47.22 31.35 7.47
CA SER A 185 -47.85 30.10 7.92
C SER A 185 -46.84 29.06 8.41
N TRP A 186 -47.34 28.05 9.12
CA TRP A 186 -46.53 26.89 9.49
C TRP A 186 -46.46 25.92 8.32
N LYS A 187 -45.25 25.48 8.00
CA LYS A 187 -44.96 24.53 6.92
C LYS A 187 -44.07 23.42 7.46
N VAL A 188 -43.97 22.32 6.72
CA VAL A 188 -42.96 21.29 7.00
C VAL A 188 -41.59 21.95 6.84
N GLY A 189 -40.75 21.85 7.87
CA GLY A 189 -39.39 22.37 7.83
C GLY A 189 -38.51 21.56 6.89
N THR A 190 -37.34 22.11 6.57
CA THR A 190 -36.32 21.35 5.85
C THR A 190 -35.72 20.31 6.80
N PRO A 191 -35.61 19.02 6.39
CA PRO A 191 -34.98 18.01 7.22
C PRO A 191 -33.51 18.37 7.49
N VAL A 192 -33.09 18.24 8.74
CA VAL A 192 -31.71 18.46 9.16
C VAL A 192 -31.13 17.14 9.63
N VAL A 193 -30.14 16.62 8.90
CA VAL A 193 -29.41 15.39 9.26
C VAL A 193 -28.07 15.77 9.87
N GLY A 194 -27.85 15.44 11.15
CA GLY A 194 -26.58 15.73 11.82
C GLY A 194 -26.06 17.16 11.61
N THR A 195 -24.75 17.28 11.34
CA THR A 195 -24.11 18.52 10.89
C THR A 195 -23.91 18.44 9.37
N ASP A 196 -24.32 19.48 8.64
CA ASP A 196 -24.16 19.60 7.18
C ASP A 196 -24.80 18.47 6.33
N SER A 197 -25.82 17.78 6.85
CA SER A 197 -26.50 16.66 6.20
C SER A 197 -25.65 15.39 6.00
N VAL A 198 -24.54 15.28 6.72
CA VAL A 198 -23.58 14.17 6.58
C VAL A 198 -23.59 13.30 7.85
N MET A 199 -23.60 11.98 7.66
CA MET A 199 -23.38 11.05 8.75
C MET A 199 -21.90 10.99 9.12
N LYS A 200 -21.60 11.24 10.41
CA LYS A 200 -20.22 11.14 10.91
C LYS A 200 -19.76 9.69 10.89
N SER A 201 -18.54 9.49 10.41
CA SER A 201 -17.93 8.16 10.35
C SER A 201 -16.41 8.26 10.29
N THR A 202 -15.76 7.15 10.59
CA THR A 202 -14.31 6.97 10.47
C THR A 202 -14.02 5.76 9.58
N GLU A 203 -13.01 5.89 8.73
CA GLU A 203 -12.54 4.82 7.85
C GLU A 203 -11.12 4.41 8.28
N PRO A 204 -10.98 3.33 9.06
CA PRO A 204 -9.68 2.78 9.40
C PRO A 204 -8.96 2.32 8.13
N THR A 205 -7.72 2.77 7.93
CA THR A 205 -6.90 2.40 6.78
C THR A 205 -5.52 1.95 7.23
N ILE A 206 -4.86 1.17 6.38
CA ILE A 206 -3.47 0.74 6.55
C ILE A 206 -2.68 0.99 5.28
N SER A 207 -1.47 1.53 5.42
CA SER A 207 -0.49 1.62 4.34
C SER A 207 0.85 1.07 4.79
N LYS A 208 1.68 0.65 3.82
CA LYS A 208 2.96 0.00 4.08
C LYS A 208 4.06 0.57 3.19
N GLU A 209 5.23 0.74 3.77
CA GLU A 209 6.43 1.22 3.08
C GLU A 209 7.70 0.58 3.63
N VAL A 210 8.80 0.75 2.89
CA VAL A 210 10.17 0.44 3.31
C VAL A 210 10.83 1.76 3.65
N VAL A 211 11.47 1.86 4.83
CA VAL A 211 11.95 3.16 5.35
C VAL A 211 13.47 3.29 5.42
N ASP A 212 14.21 2.19 5.23
CA ASP A 212 15.67 2.15 5.33
C ASP A 212 16.37 2.04 3.97
N LYS A 213 15.63 2.15 2.88
CA LYS A 213 16.14 2.15 1.52
C LYS A 213 15.55 3.30 0.71
N ASP A 214 16.40 3.91 -0.13
CA ASP A 214 16.02 4.98 -1.05
C ASP A 214 15.35 4.44 -2.32
N ASP A 215 15.52 3.15 -2.60
CA ASP A 215 14.89 2.42 -3.70
C ASP A 215 14.22 1.13 -3.19
N GLU A 216 13.38 0.52 -4.04
CA GLU A 216 12.63 -0.69 -3.68
C GLU A 216 13.39 -1.98 -4.05
N THR A 217 14.72 -1.91 -4.10
CA THR A 217 15.56 -3.02 -4.53
C THR A 217 16.46 -3.49 -3.40
N VAL A 218 16.73 -4.79 -3.39
CA VAL A 218 17.38 -5.46 -2.28
C VAL A 218 18.33 -6.54 -2.79
N ALA A 219 19.46 -6.68 -2.09
CA ALA A 219 20.37 -7.79 -2.25
C ALA A 219 20.04 -8.87 -1.21
N VAL A 220 20.40 -10.13 -1.51
CA VAL A 220 20.31 -11.19 -0.52
C VAL A 220 21.26 -10.90 0.64
N GLY A 221 20.76 -11.05 1.86
CA GLY A 221 21.43 -10.66 3.09
C GLY A 221 21.13 -9.25 3.58
N ASP A 222 20.44 -8.41 2.79
CA ASP A 222 19.99 -7.10 3.27
C ASP A 222 18.94 -7.25 4.37
N GLU A 223 19.10 -6.48 5.45
CA GLU A 223 18.01 -6.22 6.38
C GLU A 223 17.09 -5.15 5.78
N VAL A 224 15.78 -5.36 5.87
CA VAL A 224 14.74 -4.45 5.39
C VAL A 224 13.85 -4.06 6.55
N THR A 225 13.65 -2.76 6.74
CA THR A 225 12.76 -2.20 7.75
C THR A 225 11.46 -1.78 7.10
N PHE A 226 10.38 -2.48 7.45
CA PHE A 226 9.03 -2.12 7.03
C PHE A 226 8.38 -1.19 8.05
N ARG A 227 7.58 -0.24 7.56
CA ARG A 227 6.72 0.62 8.37
C ARG A 227 5.27 0.48 7.92
N LEU A 228 4.40 0.18 8.86
CA LEU A 228 2.95 0.23 8.70
C LEU A 228 2.45 1.54 9.28
N LYS A 229 1.52 2.19 8.59
CA LYS A 229 0.77 3.35 9.07
C LYS A 229 -0.69 2.95 9.15
N ALA A 230 -1.27 2.98 10.35
CA ALA A 230 -2.63 2.53 10.59
C ALA A 230 -3.45 3.59 11.31
N ILE A 231 -4.70 3.80 10.89
CA ILE A 231 -5.66 4.66 11.60
C ILE A 231 -6.38 3.84 12.66
N VAL A 232 -6.34 4.30 13.91
CA VAL A 232 -7.05 3.68 15.04
C VAL A 232 -8.56 3.87 14.83
N PRO A 233 -9.36 2.79 14.86
CA PRO A 233 -10.81 2.86 14.80
C PRO A 233 -11.43 3.82 15.82
N ASP A 234 -12.40 4.62 15.36
CA ASP A 234 -13.19 5.50 16.23
C ASP A 234 -14.60 4.94 16.40
N TYR A 235 -14.86 4.45 17.61
CA TYR A 235 -16.09 3.79 17.99
C TYR A 235 -16.96 4.69 18.88
N PRO A 236 -18.30 4.63 18.76
CA PRO A 236 -19.22 5.19 19.75
C PRO A 236 -18.83 4.76 21.18
N GLU A 237 -19.04 5.58 22.21
CA GLU A 237 -18.64 5.31 23.61
C GLU A 237 -19.26 4.00 24.14
N ASP A 238 -20.51 3.70 23.78
CA ASP A 238 -21.21 2.48 24.17
C ASP A 238 -21.12 1.34 23.13
N ALA A 239 -20.12 1.37 22.24
CA ALA A 239 -19.87 0.26 21.34
C ALA A 239 -19.66 -1.05 22.12
N THR A 240 -20.42 -2.08 21.76
CA THR A 240 -20.32 -3.42 22.35
C THR A 240 -19.11 -4.18 21.79
N TYR A 241 -18.77 -3.92 20.53
CA TYR A 241 -17.67 -4.56 19.83
C TYR A 241 -16.65 -3.53 19.38
N ARG A 242 -15.42 -3.70 19.86
CA ARG A 242 -14.26 -2.89 19.50
C ARG A 242 -13.11 -3.83 19.16
N LYS A 243 -12.49 -3.63 18.01
CA LYS A 243 -11.38 -4.45 17.53
C LYS A 243 -10.43 -3.57 16.76
N PHE A 244 -9.15 -3.68 17.08
CA PHE A 244 -8.07 -3.09 16.30
C PHE A 244 -6.91 -4.06 16.29
N VAL A 245 -6.73 -4.73 15.15
CA VAL A 245 -5.72 -5.77 14.96
C VAL A 245 -4.89 -5.42 13.74
N VAL A 246 -3.58 -5.32 13.91
CA VAL A 246 -2.64 -5.16 12.80
C VAL A 246 -1.84 -6.44 12.67
N SER A 247 -1.81 -7.03 11.47
CA SER A 247 -1.05 -8.25 11.22
C SER A 247 -0.33 -8.17 9.88
N ASP A 248 0.60 -9.10 9.67
CA ASP A 248 1.49 -9.06 8.53
C ASP A 248 1.84 -10.47 8.04
N LYS A 249 2.11 -10.64 6.74
CA LYS A 249 2.56 -11.88 6.13
C LYS A 249 3.71 -11.60 5.17
N LEU A 250 4.91 -11.97 5.58
CA LEU A 250 6.10 -11.97 4.74
C LEU A 250 6.01 -13.08 3.69
N GLY A 251 6.39 -12.77 2.45
CA GLY A 251 6.64 -13.76 1.41
C GLY A 251 7.89 -14.61 1.71
N THR A 252 8.08 -15.68 0.95
CA THR A 252 9.15 -16.68 1.20
C THR A 252 10.57 -16.13 1.04
N GLY A 253 10.76 -15.03 0.31
CA GLY A 253 12.06 -14.36 0.15
C GLY A 253 12.57 -13.60 1.37
N PHE A 254 11.90 -13.71 2.51
CA PHE A 254 12.25 -13.02 3.75
C PHE A 254 12.30 -13.97 4.95
N ASP A 255 13.33 -13.78 5.77
CA ASP A 255 13.39 -14.33 7.12
C ASP A 255 12.96 -13.25 8.11
N TYR A 256 11.91 -13.54 8.89
CA TYR A 256 11.43 -12.61 9.91
C TYR A 256 12.46 -12.42 11.02
N SER A 257 12.80 -11.17 11.34
CA SER A 257 13.82 -10.85 12.35
C SER A 257 13.34 -10.96 13.80
N GLY A 258 12.08 -11.36 14.03
CA GLY A 258 11.51 -11.60 15.36
C GLY A 258 10.69 -10.43 15.91
N ASP A 259 9.83 -10.76 16.88
CA ASP A 259 8.87 -9.85 17.54
C ASP A 259 9.58 -8.71 18.29
N GLU A 260 10.82 -8.93 18.75
CA GLU A 260 11.63 -7.91 19.42
C GLU A 260 11.97 -6.71 18.52
N THR A 261 11.80 -6.87 17.21
CA THR A 261 11.99 -5.78 16.24
C THR A 261 10.76 -4.89 16.10
N ILE A 262 9.59 -5.37 16.56
CA ILE A 262 8.33 -4.61 16.49
C ILE A 262 8.40 -3.42 17.45
N LYS A 263 8.17 -2.23 16.91
CA LYS A 263 7.99 -1.00 17.68
C LYS A 263 6.77 -0.24 17.18
N VAL A 264 6.01 0.32 18.11
CA VAL A 264 4.78 1.07 17.83
C VAL A 264 4.97 2.52 18.27
N PHE A 265 4.54 3.48 17.44
CA PHE A 265 4.76 4.91 17.64
C PHE A 265 3.51 5.74 17.35
N ARG A 266 3.43 6.91 18.01
CA ARG A 266 2.40 7.95 17.76
C ARG A 266 2.77 8.91 16.64
N ASP A 267 4.06 8.96 16.29
CA ASP A 267 4.57 9.86 15.25
C ASP A 267 5.42 9.09 14.23
N GLU A 268 5.48 9.67 13.03
CA GLU A 268 6.19 9.10 11.90
C GLU A 268 7.72 9.09 12.08
N ALA A 269 8.26 10.01 12.88
CA ALA A 269 9.69 10.12 13.14
C ALA A 269 10.20 9.07 14.14
N GLY A 270 9.32 8.26 14.71
CA GLY A 270 9.66 7.16 15.61
C GLY A 270 10.15 7.62 17.00
N GLN A 271 9.70 8.79 17.48
CA GLN A 271 10.17 9.34 18.76
C GLN A 271 9.23 9.05 19.94
N GLN A 272 7.93 9.01 19.71
CA GLN A 272 6.89 8.78 20.71
C GLN A 272 6.47 7.30 20.69
N VAL A 273 7.22 6.49 21.41
CA VAL A 273 6.95 5.05 21.56
C VAL A 273 5.65 4.82 22.33
N ILE A 274 4.82 3.90 21.84
CA ILE A 274 3.67 3.34 22.56
C ILE A 274 4.16 2.12 23.34
N GLY A 275 3.90 2.09 24.65
CA GLY A 275 4.32 1.01 25.52
C GLY A 275 3.53 -0.28 25.28
N ASN A 276 4.13 -1.42 25.62
CA ASN A 276 3.56 -2.76 25.42
C ASN A 276 2.38 -3.07 26.34
N GLU A 277 2.05 -2.19 27.28
CA GLU A 277 0.80 -2.26 28.04
C GLU A 277 -0.45 -1.96 27.20
N ASN A 278 -0.28 -1.40 26.00
CA ASN A 278 -1.38 -0.99 25.11
C ASN A 278 -1.70 -2.02 24.02
N TYR A 279 -0.88 -3.06 23.88
CA TYR A 279 -1.06 -4.08 22.85
C TYR A 279 -0.36 -5.38 23.22
N THR A 280 -0.82 -6.48 22.63
CA THR A 280 -0.17 -7.79 22.73
C THR A 280 0.25 -8.27 21.35
N ILE A 281 1.34 -9.04 21.29
CA ILE A 281 1.75 -9.77 20.08
C ILE A 281 1.32 -11.23 20.28
N ALA A 282 0.56 -11.77 19.33
CA ALA A 282 0.01 -13.12 19.45
C ALA A 282 1.09 -14.19 19.30
N GLU A 283 1.16 -15.13 20.26
CA GLU A 283 2.07 -16.29 20.18
C GLU A 283 1.75 -17.19 18.97
N THR A 284 0.47 -17.27 18.60
CA THR A 284 0.00 -17.97 17.41
C THR A 284 -0.82 -17.01 16.56
N PRO A 285 -0.21 -16.33 15.58
CA PRO A 285 -0.93 -15.48 14.66
C PRO A 285 -1.96 -16.30 13.85
N GLU A 286 -3.13 -15.73 13.60
CA GLU A 286 -4.16 -16.38 12.79
C GLU A 286 -3.78 -16.35 11.30
N LYS A 287 -4.52 -17.07 10.44
CA LYS A 287 -4.44 -16.97 8.97
C LYS A 287 -3.01 -17.07 8.37
N GLU A 288 -2.12 -17.83 9.01
CA GLU A 288 -0.71 -17.96 8.62
C GLU A 288 0.04 -16.61 8.53
N ARG A 289 -0.33 -15.65 9.38
CA ARG A 289 0.37 -14.37 9.49
C ARG A 289 1.74 -14.59 10.13
N THR A 290 2.73 -13.81 9.72
CA THR A 290 4.06 -13.73 10.33
C THR A 290 3.97 -13.23 11.76
N PHE A 291 3.19 -12.17 12.00
CA PHE A 291 2.87 -11.68 13.33
C PHE A 291 1.47 -11.06 13.35
N GLN A 292 0.92 -10.91 14.55
CA GLN A 292 -0.36 -10.24 14.80
C GLN A 292 -0.30 -9.45 16.09
N ILE A 293 -0.65 -8.16 16.02
CA ILE A 293 -0.72 -7.22 17.13
C ILE A 293 -2.18 -6.95 17.45
N ASN A 294 -2.60 -7.24 18.68
CA ASN A 294 -3.93 -6.95 19.18
C ASN A 294 -3.85 -5.75 20.14
N PHE A 295 -4.53 -4.66 19.82
CA PHE A 295 -4.55 -3.46 20.66
C PHE A 295 -5.64 -3.54 21.73
N GLU A 296 -5.32 -3.02 22.92
CA GLU A 296 -6.23 -3.00 24.07
C GLU A 296 -7.35 -1.98 23.88
N ASP A 297 -8.52 -2.28 24.46
CA ASP A 297 -9.72 -1.44 24.31
C ASP A 297 -9.52 0.01 24.82
N ALA A 298 -8.82 0.15 25.96
CA ALA A 298 -8.47 1.46 26.50
C ALA A 298 -7.62 2.27 25.51
N PHE A 299 -6.68 1.62 24.83
CA PHE A 299 -5.85 2.26 23.82
C PHE A 299 -6.68 2.68 22.60
N ILE A 300 -7.58 1.83 22.11
CA ILE A 300 -8.46 2.16 20.99
C ILE A 300 -9.27 3.43 21.31
N THR A 301 -9.86 3.48 22.51
CA THR A 301 -10.71 4.59 22.94
C THR A 301 -9.94 5.90 23.12
N GLU A 302 -8.76 5.86 23.77
CA GLU A 302 -7.94 7.07 23.98
C GLU A 302 -7.35 7.64 22.69
N ASN A 303 -7.25 6.82 21.64
CA ASN A 303 -6.53 7.16 20.41
C ASN A 303 -7.42 7.11 19.17
N ALA A 304 -8.75 7.11 19.36
CA ALA A 304 -9.75 7.09 18.30
C ALA A 304 -9.44 8.09 17.17
N GLY A 305 -9.41 7.60 15.93
CA GLY A 305 -9.16 8.39 14.72
C GLY A 305 -7.71 8.87 14.55
N GLN A 306 -6.81 8.61 15.52
CA GLN A 306 -5.40 8.97 15.41
C GLN A 306 -4.67 7.94 14.53
N THR A 307 -3.56 8.39 13.92
CA THR A 307 -2.66 7.51 13.17
C THR A 307 -1.56 6.99 14.09
N ILE A 308 -1.26 5.70 13.98
CA ILE A 308 -0.10 5.07 14.60
C ILE A 308 0.83 4.49 13.53
N TYR A 309 2.09 4.28 13.92
CA TYR A 309 3.13 3.75 13.07
C TYR A 309 3.75 2.50 13.71
N ILE A 310 3.92 1.44 12.95
CA ILE A 310 4.50 0.17 13.43
C ILE A 310 5.70 -0.15 12.55
N THR A 311 6.88 -0.35 13.14
CA THR A 311 8.07 -0.80 12.40
C THR A 311 8.47 -2.20 12.81
N TYR A 312 8.96 -2.99 11.86
CA TYR A 312 9.54 -4.31 12.11
C TYR A 312 10.57 -4.63 11.02
N ARG A 313 11.39 -5.66 11.23
CA ARG A 313 12.49 -6.00 10.30
C ARG A 313 12.39 -7.44 9.77
N ALA A 314 12.95 -7.63 8.59
CA ALA A 314 13.17 -8.92 7.97
C ALA A 314 14.50 -8.91 7.20
N VAL A 315 15.11 -10.09 7.02
CA VAL A 315 16.33 -10.26 6.21
C VAL A 315 15.97 -10.94 4.91
N VAL A 316 16.51 -10.46 3.79
CA VAL A 316 16.32 -11.08 2.47
C VAL A 316 17.12 -12.38 2.41
N ASN A 317 16.45 -13.51 2.21
CA ASN A 317 17.06 -14.84 2.20
C ASN A 317 17.38 -15.33 0.77
N ASP A 318 17.95 -16.53 0.64
CA ASP A 318 18.37 -17.08 -0.65
C ASP A 318 17.19 -17.48 -1.58
N GLU A 319 15.98 -17.61 -1.05
CA GLU A 319 14.77 -17.83 -1.83
C GLU A 319 14.28 -16.57 -2.56
N ALA A 320 14.81 -15.38 -2.23
CA ALA A 320 14.45 -14.10 -2.84
C ALA A 320 14.45 -14.12 -4.38
N PHE A 321 15.40 -14.83 -4.98
CA PHE A 321 15.53 -14.89 -6.44
C PHE A 321 14.56 -15.90 -7.12
N THR A 322 13.91 -16.77 -6.32
CA THR A 322 12.98 -17.79 -6.80
C THR A 322 11.59 -17.23 -7.12
N VAL A 323 11.28 -16.03 -6.64
CA VAL A 323 10.05 -15.29 -6.89
C VAL A 323 10.31 -14.08 -7.78
N ASP A 324 9.28 -13.59 -8.47
CA ASP A 324 9.40 -12.40 -9.32
C ASP A 324 9.30 -11.09 -8.53
N GLU A 325 8.54 -11.11 -7.44
CA GLU A 325 8.35 -9.96 -6.56
C GLU A 325 8.44 -10.45 -5.11
N LEU A 326 9.28 -9.83 -4.29
CA LEU A 326 9.30 -10.10 -2.85
C LEU A 326 8.15 -9.33 -2.21
N LYS A 327 7.05 -10.04 -1.97
CA LYS A 327 5.83 -9.45 -1.41
C LYS A 327 5.86 -9.47 0.10
N ASN A 328 5.25 -8.44 0.66
CA ASN A 328 5.01 -8.34 2.07
C ASN A 328 3.63 -7.70 2.31
N ASP A 329 2.69 -8.50 2.81
CA ASP A 329 1.28 -8.13 2.93
C ASP A 329 0.96 -7.70 4.36
N ALA A 330 0.36 -6.53 4.55
CA ALA A 330 -0.12 -6.04 5.84
C ALA A 330 -1.65 -6.01 5.87
N PHE A 331 -2.22 -6.25 7.04
CA PHE A 331 -3.65 -6.40 7.25
C PHE A 331 -4.09 -5.59 8.45
N LEU A 332 -5.26 -4.96 8.34
CA LEU A 332 -5.93 -4.23 9.40
C LEU A 332 -7.32 -4.83 9.61
N GLY A 333 -7.53 -5.45 10.76
CA GLY A 333 -8.80 -6.02 11.20
C GLY A 333 -9.50 -5.14 12.23
N TYR A 334 -10.80 -4.88 12.04
CA TYR A 334 -11.63 -4.08 12.95
C TYR A 334 -13.12 -4.43 12.83
N ASN A 335 -13.90 -4.06 13.84
CA ASN A 335 -15.37 -4.10 13.73
C ASN A 335 -15.82 -2.84 12.96
N ASN A 336 -16.53 -3.00 11.85
CA ASN A 336 -17.20 -1.89 11.15
C ASN A 336 -18.65 -1.66 11.64
N ASP A 337 -19.20 -2.58 12.44
CA ASP A 337 -20.45 -2.42 13.17
C ASP A 337 -20.14 -2.49 14.68
N PRO A 338 -20.29 -1.38 15.42
CA PRO A 338 -19.96 -1.34 16.85
C PRO A 338 -20.98 -2.06 17.74
N TYR A 339 -22.16 -2.41 17.23
CA TYR A 339 -23.27 -2.94 18.03
C TYR A 339 -23.53 -4.42 17.75
N VAL A 340 -23.21 -4.88 16.54
CA VAL A 340 -23.29 -6.30 16.15
C VAL A 340 -21.90 -6.76 15.77
N GLY A 341 -21.40 -7.81 16.42
CA GLY A 341 -20.04 -8.30 16.18
C GLY A 341 -19.78 -8.57 14.70
N SER A 342 -18.97 -7.72 14.07
CA SER A 342 -18.52 -7.86 12.69
C SER A 342 -17.01 -8.14 12.64
N ASP A 343 -16.48 -8.63 11.53
CA ASP A 343 -15.03 -8.81 11.40
C ASP A 343 -14.58 -8.37 10.01
N TYR A 344 -14.35 -7.08 9.87
CA TYR A 344 -13.88 -6.49 8.62
C TYR A 344 -12.35 -6.48 8.61
N GLU A 345 -11.77 -6.74 7.44
CA GLU A 345 -10.32 -6.73 7.21
C GLU A 345 -10.04 -6.00 5.90
N THR A 346 -9.04 -5.12 5.92
CA THR A 346 -8.46 -4.50 4.73
C THR A 346 -6.96 -4.80 4.70
N ASP A 347 -6.37 -4.77 3.51
CA ASP A 347 -4.98 -5.16 3.29
C ASP A 347 -4.24 -4.23 2.33
N THR A 348 -2.91 -4.29 2.41
CA THR A 348 -2.00 -3.60 1.50
C THR A 348 -0.74 -4.42 1.30
N THR A 349 -0.21 -4.44 0.08
CA THR A 349 1.02 -5.15 -0.26
C THR A 349 2.12 -4.17 -0.57
N LYS A 350 3.29 -4.37 0.05
CA LYS A 350 4.54 -3.75 -0.40
C LYS A 350 5.39 -4.79 -1.12
N LYS A 351 6.07 -4.36 -2.19
CA LYS A 351 6.96 -5.17 -3.00
C LYS A 351 8.38 -4.61 -2.93
N VAL A 352 9.35 -5.50 -2.99
CA VAL A 352 10.75 -5.16 -3.29
C VAL A 352 11.30 -6.16 -4.30
N TYR A 353 12.42 -5.81 -4.92
CA TYR A 353 12.94 -6.52 -6.09
C TYR A 353 14.42 -6.86 -5.95
N THR A 354 14.83 -7.95 -6.57
CA THR A 354 16.23 -8.39 -6.62
C THR A 354 16.57 -8.92 -8.00
N TYR A 355 17.83 -8.77 -8.39
CA TYR A 355 18.30 -8.96 -9.76
C TYR A 355 19.47 -9.93 -9.85
N GLY A 356 19.79 -10.31 -11.09
CA GLY A 356 20.85 -11.26 -11.38
C GLY A 356 21.62 -10.95 -12.65
N ILE A 357 22.77 -11.61 -12.75
CA ILE A 357 23.68 -11.55 -13.90
C ILE A 357 23.91 -12.98 -14.38
N GLU A 358 23.77 -13.21 -15.69
CA GLU A 358 24.06 -14.48 -16.33
C GLU A 358 25.19 -14.33 -17.35
N VAL A 359 26.27 -15.09 -17.18
CA VAL A 359 27.42 -15.10 -18.07
C VAL A 359 27.45 -16.44 -18.80
N LYS A 360 27.40 -16.40 -20.13
CA LYS A 360 27.67 -17.55 -20.99
C LYS A 360 29.10 -17.48 -21.50
N LYS A 361 29.92 -18.47 -21.15
CA LYS A 361 31.32 -18.53 -21.57
C LYS A 361 31.47 -19.36 -22.85
N VAL A 362 32.12 -18.78 -23.86
CA VAL A 362 32.29 -19.42 -25.17
C VAL A 362 33.70 -19.23 -25.74
N ASP A 363 34.02 -20.06 -26.74
CA ASP A 363 35.13 -19.85 -27.66
C ASP A 363 34.73 -18.98 -28.87
N LYS A 364 35.71 -18.69 -29.74
CA LYS A 364 35.53 -17.94 -30.99
C LYS A 364 34.43 -18.52 -31.90
N ASN A 365 34.28 -19.84 -31.93
CA ASN A 365 33.30 -20.55 -32.75
C ASN A 365 31.92 -20.65 -32.08
N GLY A 366 31.80 -20.28 -30.80
CA GLY A 366 30.57 -20.38 -30.01
C GLY A 366 30.43 -21.68 -29.23
N GLY A 367 31.47 -22.52 -29.19
CA GLY A 367 31.55 -23.68 -28.29
C GLY A 367 31.56 -23.22 -26.84
N ILE A 368 30.81 -23.90 -25.98
CA ILE A 368 30.72 -23.57 -24.55
C ILE A 368 32.02 -23.92 -23.82
N LEU A 369 32.38 -23.11 -22.81
CA LEU A 369 33.57 -23.32 -21.98
C LEU A 369 33.19 -23.38 -20.51
N SER A 370 33.71 -24.36 -19.78
CA SER A 370 33.59 -24.48 -18.32
C SER A 370 34.90 -24.14 -17.63
N GLY A 371 34.87 -23.94 -16.31
CA GLY A 371 36.08 -23.78 -15.48
C GLY A 371 36.75 -22.41 -15.52
N ALA A 372 36.16 -21.44 -16.22
CA ALA A 372 36.52 -20.02 -16.02
C ALA A 372 36.08 -19.59 -14.62
N VAL A 373 36.90 -18.79 -13.93
CA VAL A 373 36.58 -18.26 -12.60
C VAL A 373 36.52 -16.76 -12.67
N PHE A 374 35.45 -16.20 -12.10
CA PHE A 374 35.20 -14.77 -12.03
C PHE A 374 35.17 -14.27 -10.59
N THR A 375 35.30 -12.96 -10.43
CA THR A 375 34.99 -12.23 -9.21
C THR A 375 34.02 -11.09 -9.55
N LEU A 376 33.10 -10.76 -8.63
CA LEU A 376 32.17 -9.64 -8.78
C LEU A 376 32.42 -8.59 -7.69
N LYS A 377 32.59 -7.33 -8.07
CA LYS A 377 32.73 -6.21 -7.13
C LYS A 377 31.57 -5.22 -7.30
N LYS A 378 31.08 -4.65 -6.21
CA LYS A 378 30.20 -3.48 -6.21
C LYS A 378 30.97 -2.31 -5.61
N GLY A 379 31.21 -1.26 -6.40
CA GLY A 379 32.21 -0.24 -6.03
C GLY A 379 33.60 -0.86 -5.81
N ASN A 380 34.17 -0.68 -4.61
CA ASN A 380 35.44 -1.30 -4.21
C ASN A 380 35.27 -2.60 -3.40
N SER A 381 34.03 -2.99 -3.09
CA SER A 381 33.72 -4.15 -2.25
C SER A 381 33.65 -5.41 -3.11
N LEU A 382 34.48 -6.39 -2.78
CA LEU A 382 34.41 -7.73 -3.38
C LEU A 382 33.22 -8.48 -2.78
N LEU A 383 32.30 -8.90 -3.63
CA LEU A 383 31.11 -9.63 -3.21
C LEU A 383 31.45 -11.10 -2.96
N LYS A 384 30.67 -11.70 -2.08
CA LYS A 384 30.74 -13.12 -1.75
C LYS A 384 29.42 -13.81 -2.07
N PHE A 385 29.51 -15.11 -2.27
CA PHE A 385 28.41 -15.92 -2.72
C PHE A 385 28.43 -17.29 -2.06
N ASP A 386 27.25 -17.89 -1.98
CA ASP A 386 27.05 -19.31 -1.76
C ASP A 386 26.51 -19.97 -3.02
N GLY A 387 26.87 -21.22 -3.26
CA GLY A 387 26.47 -21.96 -4.44
C GLY A 387 27.61 -22.75 -5.07
N VAL A 388 27.26 -23.54 -6.09
CA VAL A 388 28.16 -24.44 -6.81
C VAL A 388 27.64 -24.65 -8.24
N ASP A 389 28.49 -25.23 -9.10
CA ASP A 389 28.14 -25.62 -10.48
C ASP A 389 27.53 -24.47 -11.33
N GLY A 390 28.14 -23.30 -11.23
CA GLY A 390 27.75 -22.13 -12.03
C GLY A 390 26.49 -21.42 -11.54
N VAL A 391 25.93 -21.74 -10.38
CA VAL A 391 24.81 -20.99 -9.78
C VAL A 391 25.22 -20.51 -8.40
N TYR A 392 25.21 -19.20 -8.22
CA TYR A 392 25.69 -18.53 -7.01
C TYR A 392 24.71 -17.42 -6.59
N THR A 393 24.30 -17.44 -5.34
CA THR A 393 23.47 -16.41 -4.72
C THR A 393 24.34 -15.55 -3.81
N HIS A 394 24.16 -14.22 -3.87
CA HIS A 394 24.90 -13.30 -3.03
C HIS A 394 24.68 -13.62 -1.56
N ASN A 395 25.75 -13.63 -0.77
CA ASN A 395 25.68 -13.71 0.68
C ASN A 395 26.88 -12.95 1.25
N SER A 396 26.64 -11.89 2.03
CA SER A 396 27.70 -11.09 2.67
C SER A 396 28.57 -11.92 3.64
N GLU A 397 27.95 -12.90 4.30
CA GLU A 397 28.58 -13.86 5.21
C GLU A 397 29.12 -15.11 4.49
N GLY A 398 28.91 -15.22 3.17
CA GLY A 398 29.39 -16.32 2.34
C GLY A 398 30.92 -16.44 2.37
N THR A 399 31.45 -17.55 1.87
CA THR A 399 32.91 -17.80 1.87
C THR A 399 33.58 -17.62 0.52
N SER A 400 32.81 -17.64 -0.57
CA SER A 400 33.35 -17.67 -1.94
C SER A 400 33.30 -16.30 -2.59
N SER A 401 34.47 -15.69 -2.81
CA SER A 401 34.60 -14.49 -3.65
C SER A 401 34.96 -14.81 -5.11
N GLU A 402 35.33 -16.06 -5.37
CA GLU A 402 35.64 -16.63 -6.68
C GLU A 402 34.52 -17.58 -7.09
N VAL A 403 33.92 -17.33 -8.26
CA VAL A 403 32.75 -18.06 -8.77
C VAL A 403 33.09 -18.71 -10.10
N GLU A 404 32.94 -20.04 -10.17
CA GLU A 404 33.33 -20.84 -11.32
C GLU A 404 32.16 -21.06 -12.29
N VAL A 405 32.43 -20.93 -13.60
CA VAL A 405 31.48 -21.27 -14.66
C VAL A 405 31.20 -22.77 -14.68
N GLY A 406 29.92 -23.12 -14.60
CA GLY A 406 29.45 -24.51 -14.54
C GLY A 406 29.74 -25.32 -15.80
N ALA A 407 29.49 -26.63 -15.73
CA ALA A 407 29.77 -27.56 -16.83
C ALA A 407 28.98 -27.26 -18.12
N ASN A 408 27.83 -26.58 -17.99
CA ASN A 408 27.01 -26.11 -19.11
C ASN A 408 27.55 -24.82 -19.79
N GLY A 409 28.67 -24.28 -19.30
CA GLY A 409 29.26 -23.03 -19.77
C GLY A 409 28.53 -21.78 -19.33
N VAL A 410 27.71 -21.87 -18.28
CA VAL A 410 26.93 -20.77 -17.72
C VAL A 410 27.35 -20.49 -16.28
N LEU A 411 27.40 -19.21 -15.93
CA LEU A 411 27.51 -18.71 -14.58
C LEU A 411 26.32 -17.79 -14.29
N LYS A 412 25.61 -18.02 -13.19
CA LYS A 412 24.49 -17.22 -12.71
C LYS A 412 24.85 -16.64 -11.35
N LEU A 413 24.75 -15.33 -11.24
CA LEU A 413 24.93 -14.56 -10.01
C LEU A 413 23.57 -13.95 -9.66
N GLN A 414 23.05 -14.26 -8.48
CA GLN A 414 21.68 -13.94 -8.07
C GLN A 414 21.67 -13.12 -6.78
N GLY A 415 20.55 -12.43 -6.52
CA GLY A 415 20.35 -11.74 -5.25
C GLY A 415 21.06 -10.40 -5.16
N LEU A 416 21.06 -9.62 -6.24
CA LEU A 416 21.73 -8.33 -6.36
C LEU A 416 20.71 -7.18 -6.34
N ASP A 417 21.01 -6.09 -5.63
CA ASP A 417 20.29 -4.83 -5.72
C ASP A 417 20.77 -3.99 -6.92
N VAL A 418 20.13 -2.83 -7.17
CA VAL A 418 20.59 -1.91 -8.21
C VAL A 418 21.99 -1.38 -7.93
N GLY A 419 22.73 -1.08 -8.99
CA GLY A 419 24.05 -0.49 -8.88
C GLY A 419 25.01 -0.85 -9.99
N THR A 420 26.26 -0.41 -9.83
CA THR A 420 27.33 -0.68 -10.79
C THR A 420 28.26 -1.77 -10.27
N TYR A 421 28.38 -2.83 -11.06
CA TYR A 421 29.15 -4.02 -10.78
C TYR A 421 30.34 -4.15 -11.73
N ILE A 422 31.45 -4.67 -11.21
CA ILE A 422 32.66 -4.98 -11.96
C ILE A 422 32.89 -6.48 -11.90
N LEU A 423 32.74 -7.14 -13.05
CA LEU A 423 33.00 -8.56 -13.24
C LEU A 423 34.39 -8.75 -13.87
N GLU A 424 35.24 -9.53 -13.22
CA GLU A 424 36.65 -9.75 -13.59
C GLU A 424 36.94 -11.26 -13.68
N GLU A 425 37.40 -11.72 -14.84
CA GLU A 425 37.88 -13.11 -15.01
C GLU A 425 39.27 -13.23 -14.38
N VAL A 426 39.41 -14.09 -13.37
CA VAL A 426 40.67 -14.29 -12.62
C VAL A 426 41.36 -15.60 -12.97
N LYS A 427 40.64 -16.53 -13.61
CA LYS A 427 41.19 -17.77 -14.16
C LYS A 427 40.46 -18.11 -15.47
N ALA A 428 41.23 -18.34 -16.54
CA ALA A 428 40.68 -18.79 -17.81
C ALA A 428 40.41 -20.31 -17.81
N PRO A 429 39.51 -20.81 -18.67
CA PRO A 429 39.38 -22.23 -18.97
C PRO A 429 40.70 -22.83 -19.46
N ASP A 430 40.86 -24.14 -19.25
CA ASP A 430 42.04 -24.87 -19.72
C ASP A 430 42.22 -24.74 -21.24
N GLY A 431 43.43 -24.36 -21.67
CA GLY A 431 43.75 -24.14 -23.08
C GLY A 431 43.41 -22.74 -23.62
N TYR A 432 42.94 -21.82 -22.77
CA TYR A 432 42.59 -20.44 -23.15
C TYR A 432 43.45 -19.40 -22.43
N VAL A 433 43.52 -18.20 -23.01
CA VAL A 433 44.26 -17.07 -22.45
C VAL A 433 43.35 -16.25 -21.52
N LEU A 434 43.86 -15.91 -20.33
CA LEU A 434 43.20 -14.99 -19.40
C LEU A 434 43.10 -13.60 -20.01
N PRO A 435 41.88 -13.05 -20.22
CA PRO A 435 41.75 -11.69 -20.71
C PRO A 435 42.23 -10.67 -19.68
N THR A 436 42.77 -9.56 -20.17
CA THR A 436 43.04 -8.36 -19.37
C THR A 436 41.88 -7.39 -19.45
N GLY A 437 41.61 -6.64 -18.39
CA GLY A 437 40.50 -5.69 -18.31
C GLY A 437 39.37 -6.17 -17.42
N LYS A 438 38.23 -5.49 -17.51
CA LYS A 438 37.03 -5.74 -16.69
C LYS A 438 35.75 -5.53 -17.48
N ILE A 439 34.67 -6.18 -17.03
CA ILE A 439 33.31 -5.95 -17.53
C ILE A 439 32.60 -5.09 -16.49
N THR A 440 32.07 -3.95 -16.91
CA THR A 440 31.23 -3.09 -16.08
C THR A 440 29.77 -3.36 -16.42
N ILE A 441 28.97 -3.67 -15.41
CA ILE A 441 27.54 -4.01 -15.54
C ILE A 441 26.76 -3.02 -14.67
N VAL A 442 25.77 -2.36 -15.25
CA VAL A 442 24.91 -1.40 -14.56
C VAL A 442 23.52 -2.01 -14.45
N ILE A 443 23.05 -2.25 -13.23
CA ILE A 443 21.67 -2.66 -12.93
C ILE A 443 20.94 -1.40 -12.48
N GLU A 444 19.93 -0.98 -13.24
CA GLU A 444 19.05 0.14 -12.93
C GLU A 444 17.60 -0.33 -13.04
N ASP A 445 16.75 0.18 -12.16
CA ASP A 445 15.29 0.05 -12.21
C ASP A 445 14.73 1.37 -11.69
N LYS A 446 14.56 2.36 -12.58
CA LYS A 446 14.12 3.71 -12.19
C LYS A 446 12.66 3.76 -11.77
N GLU A 447 11.86 2.86 -12.31
CA GLU A 447 10.43 2.73 -12.04
C GLU A 447 10.26 1.35 -11.38
N PRO A 448 10.37 1.23 -10.04
CA PRO A 448 10.58 -0.04 -9.34
C PRO A 448 9.45 -1.04 -9.58
N ASP A 449 9.52 -1.72 -10.72
CA ASP A 449 8.51 -2.66 -11.22
C ASP A 449 9.09 -4.07 -11.34
N GLY A 450 10.38 -4.23 -11.01
CA GLY A 450 11.11 -5.48 -11.08
C GLY A 450 11.74 -5.75 -12.45
N THR A 451 11.70 -4.79 -13.36
CA THR A 451 12.29 -4.86 -14.69
C THR A 451 13.53 -3.98 -14.76
N ILE A 452 14.65 -4.58 -15.14
CA ILE A 452 15.88 -3.81 -15.36
C ILE A 452 15.70 -2.88 -16.57
N ASP A 453 16.06 -1.61 -16.38
CA ASP A 453 16.14 -0.61 -17.44
C ASP A 453 17.20 -1.02 -18.48
N GLY A 454 16.73 -1.51 -19.63
CA GLY A 454 17.60 -1.85 -20.75
C GLY A 454 18.18 -0.62 -21.46
N GLY A 455 19.22 -0.84 -22.28
CA GLY A 455 19.78 0.23 -23.12
C GLY A 455 21.21 -0.04 -23.59
N ASP A 456 21.69 0.83 -24.48
CA ASP A 456 23.11 0.85 -24.83
C ASP A 456 23.92 1.37 -23.62
N GLY A 457 24.84 0.55 -23.10
CA GLY A 457 25.71 0.91 -21.96
C GLY A 457 25.47 0.12 -20.67
N VAL A 458 24.41 -0.70 -20.60
CA VAL A 458 24.13 -1.62 -19.48
C VAL A 458 25.32 -2.55 -19.19
N VAL A 459 26.02 -2.98 -20.25
CA VAL A 459 27.27 -3.73 -20.16
C VAL A 459 28.32 -3.09 -21.03
N THR A 460 29.47 -2.79 -20.43
CA THR A 460 30.68 -2.33 -21.15
C THR A 460 31.87 -3.19 -20.75
N SER A 461 32.89 -3.25 -21.61
CA SER A 461 34.12 -4.00 -21.32
C SER A 461 35.33 -3.24 -21.83
N ASP A 462 36.49 -3.45 -21.20
CA ASP A 462 37.77 -2.86 -21.60
C ASP A 462 38.87 -3.93 -21.77
N GLY A 463 40.09 -3.47 -22.10
CA GLY A 463 41.25 -4.33 -22.27
C GLY A 463 41.13 -5.26 -23.47
N THR A 464 41.34 -6.56 -23.23
CA THR A 464 41.27 -7.62 -24.24
C THR A 464 40.00 -8.47 -24.12
N ILE A 465 39.03 -8.07 -23.30
CA ILE A 465 37.76 -8.76 -23.15
C ILE A 465 36.95 -8.65 -24.45
N LYS A 466 36.31 -9.76 -24.83
CA LYS A 466 35.44 -9.83 -26.01
C LYS A 466 34.03 -10.24 -25.61
N LEU A 467 33.07 -9.36 -25.87
CA LEU A 467 31.64 -9.67 -25.82
C LEU A 467 31.19 -10.09 -27.22
N LYS A 468 30.69 -11.32 -27.36
CA LYS A 468 30.34 -11.88 -28.67
C LYS A 468 29.09 -11.22 -29.28
N GLU A 469 28.20 -10.76 -28.41
CA GLU A 469 26.94 -10.09 -28.75
C GLU A 469 26.66 -8.95 -27.75
N LYS A 470 25.69 -8.09 -28.06
CA LYS A 470 25.20 -7.12 -27.07
C LYS A 470 24.56 -7.89 -25.92
N ALA A 471 24.77 -7.42 -24.69
CA ALA A 471 24.08 -7.95 -23.53
C ALA A 471 22.56 -7.80 -23.71
N THR A 472 21.82 -8.78 -23.19
CA THR A 472 20.36 -8.79 -23.23
C THR A 472 19.81 -8.68 -21.83
N VAL A 473 18.73 -7.93 -21.66
CA VAL A 473 17.99 -7.85 -20.41
C VAL A 473 16.74 -8.70 -20.52
N ASN A 474 16.55 -9.61 -19.57
CA ASN A 474 15.35 -10.42 -19.43
C ASN A 474 14.73 -10.18 -18.05
N THR A 475 13.82 -9.22 -17.97
CA THR A 475 13.18 -8.76 -16.73
C THR A 475 14.20 -8.50 -15.63
N LYS A 476 14.43 -9.47 -14.74
CA LYS A 476 15.34 -9.35 -13.58
C LYS A 476 16.78 -9.81 -13.83
N VAL A 477 17.15 -10.21 -15.06
CA VAL A 477 18.48 -10.76 -15.37
C VAL A 477 19.16 -10.03 -16.53
N ILE A 478 20.43 -9.65 -16.34
CA ILE A 478 21.31 -9.22 -17.44
C ILE A 478 22.13 -10.43 -17.91
N SER A 479 21.97 -10.81 -19.18
CA SER A 479 22.72 -11.90 -19.80
C SER A 479 23.80 -11.36 -20.73
N LEU A 480 25.01 -11.91 -20.65
CA LEU A 480 26.15 -11.56 -21.50
C LEU A 480 26.93 -12.80 -21.97
N ILE A 481 27.53 -12.71 -23.16
CA ILE A 481 28.32 -13.78 -23.76
C ILE A 481 29.79 -13.36 -23.82
N VAL A 482 30.64 -14.02 -23.04
CA VAL A 482 32.07 -13.69 -22.92
C VAL A 482 32.91 -14.71 -23.69
N GLU A 483 33.63 -14.25 -24.71
CA GLU A 483 34.52 -15.06 -25.54
C GLU A 483 35.95 -15.11 -24.97
N ASN A 484 36.53 -16.31 -24.83
CA ASN A 484 37.97 -16.44 -24.63
C ASN A 484 38.70 -16.82 -25.92
N THR A 485 39.93 -16.32 -26.03
CA THR A 485 40.83 -16.64 -27.13
C THR A 485 41.63 -17.88 -26.76
N SER A 486 41.64 -18.89 -27.63
CA SER A 486 42.43 -20.11 -27.40
C SER A 486 43.93 -19.77 -27.36
N ALA A 487 44.72 -20.55 -26.63
CA ALA A 487 46.17 -20.37 -26.57
C ALA A 487 46.84 -20.53 -27.95
N GLU A 488 46.24 -21.32 -28.84
CA GLU A 488 46.68 -21.52 -30.22
C GLU A 488 46.40 -20.28 -31.09
N ASP A 489 45.20 -19.70 -30.97
CA ASP A 489 44.78 -18.50 -31.71
C ASP A 489 45.43 -17.21 -31.21
N ALA A 490 45.82 -17.17 -29.93
CA ALA A 490 46.48 -16.01 -29.33
C ALA A 490 47.83 -15.68 -30.02
N GLY A 491 48.39 -16.64 -30.76
CA GLY A 491 49.68 -16.52 -31.41
C GLY A 491 50.82 -16.48 -30.37
N PHE A 492 52.02 -16.82 -30.80
CA PHE A 492 53.21 -16.77 -29.94
C PHE A 492 53.52 -15.31 -29.59
N THR A 493 53.00 -14.81 -28.48
CA THR A 493 53.46 -13.53 -27.92
C THR A 493 54.78 -13.79 -27.21
N LEU A 494 55.88 -13.45 -27.88
CA LEU A 494 57.15 -13.23 -27.17
C LEU A 494 56.87 -12.21 -26.06
N PRO A 495 57.39 -12.40 -24.81
CA PRO A 495 57.34 -11.33 -23.84
C PRO A 495 58.03 -10.13 -24.48
N THR A 496 57.29 -9.06 -24.73
CA THR A 496 57.86 -7.77 -25.08
C THR A 496 58.56 -7.24 -23.84
N THR A 497 59.75 -7.75 -23.54
CA THR A 497 60.69 -7.16 -22.58
C THR A 497 61.31 -5.86 -23.11
N GLY A 498 60.62 -5.18 -24.04
CA GLY A 498 60.96 -3.87 -24.57
C GLY A 498 60.19 -2.76 -23.86
N GLY A 499 60.18 -2.78 -22.52
CA GLY A 499 59.89 -1.55 -21.76
C GLY A 499 60.94 -0.48 -22.09
N MET A 500 60.66 0.79 -21.75
CA MET A 500 61.51 1.97 -22.05
C MET A 500 63.03 1.81 -21.86
N GLY A 501 63.49 0.82 -21.07
CA GLY A 501 64.90 0.48 -20.90
C GLY A 501 65.65 0.03 -22.17
N THR A 502 65.05 -0.77 -23.08
CA THR A 502 65.78 -1.22 -24.29
C THR A 502 66.02 -0.10 -25.29
N THR A 503 65.11 0.86 -25.39
CA THR A 503 65.26 2.07 -26.20
C THR A 503 66.43 2.92 -25.69
N ILE A 504 66.55 3.07 -24.36
CA ILE A 504 67.67 3.79 -23.72
C ILE A 504 69.00 3.08 -24.00
N PHE A 505 69.08 1.76 -23.82
CA PHE A 505 70.33 1.02 -24.09
C PHE A 505 70.72 1.04 -25.57
N THR A 506 69.75 1.03 -26.49
CA THR A 506 70.01 1.13 -27.94
C THR A 506 70.53 2.52 -28.32
N ILE A 507 69.95 3.58 -27.77
CA ILE A 507 70.40 4.97 -28.00
C ILE A 507 71.82 5.18 -27.44
N VAL A 508 72.09 4.69 -26.22
CA VAL A 508 73.43 4.77 -25.60
C VAL A 508 74.45 3.95 -26.41
N GLY A 509 74.07 2.76 -26.90
CA GLY A 509 74.93 1.94 -27.75
C GLY A 509 75.29 2.61 -29.08
N ILE A 510 74.31 3.28 -29.73
CA ILE A 510 74.55 4.05 -30.97
C ILE A 510 75.46 5.25 -30.70
N LEU A 511 75.28 5.96 -29.58
CA LEU A 511 76.15 7.08 -29.18
C LEU A 511 77.58 6.64 -28.89
N LEU A 512 77.79 5.50 -28.23
CA LEU A 512 79.11 4.93 -27.99
C LEU A 512 79.81 4.52 -29.28
N MET A 513 79.10 3.86 -30.21
CA MET A 513 79.65 3.51 -31.52
C MET A 513 79.98 4.75 -32.36
N GLY A 514 79.13 5.77 -32.34
CA GLY A 514 79.41 7.07 -32.97
C GLY A 514 80.63 7.76 -32.38
N GLY A 515 80.78 7.74 -31.05
CA GLY A 515 81.95 8.28 -30.34
C GLY A 515 83.25 7.54 -30.68
N ALA A 516 83.21 6.21 -30.74
CA ALA A 516 84.36 5.39 -31.14
C ALA A 516 84.79 5.65 -32.59
N ALA A 517 83.82 5.76 -33.51
CA ALA A 517 84.10 6.10 -34.90
C ALA A 517 84.72 7.51 -35.04
N ALA A 518 84.19 8.50 -34.32
CA ALA A 518 84.75 9.85 -34.29
C ALA A 518 86.18 9.86 -33.72
N MET A 519 86.45 9.09 -32.66
CA MET A 519 87.78 8.98 -32.06
C MET A 519 88.80 8.35 -33.03
N VAL A 520 88.41 7.30 -33.77
CA VAL A 520 89.25 6.69 -34.82
C VAL A 520 89.55 7.69 -35.95
N VAL A 521 88.57 8.51 -36.35
CA VAL A 521 88.78 9.56 -37.35
C VAL A 521 89.72 10.66 -36.84
N VAL A 522 89.63 11.05 -35.57
CA VAL A 522 90.52 12.05 -34.96
C VAL A 522 91.95 11.51 -34.80
N ILE A 523 92.13 10.26 -34.37
CA ILE A 523 93.45 9.62 -34.25
C ILE A 523 94.10 9.41 -35.62
N SER A 524 93.32 9.00 -36.64
CA SER A 524 93.83 8.85 -38.00
C SER A 524 94.18 10.20 -38.66
N ARG A 525 93.49 11.30 -38.30
CA ARG A 525 93.88 12.66 -38.70
C ARG A 525 95.14 13.17 -37.98
N ARG A 526 95.33 12.85 -36.68
CA ARG A 526 96.54 13.24 -35.93
C ARG A 526 97.81 12.54 -36.41
N LYS A 527 97.71 11.28 -36.89
CA LYS A 527 98.87 10.57 -37.48
C LYS A 527 99.33 11.12 -38.83
N LYS A 528 98.56 11.99 -39.49
CA LYS A 528 98.97 12.66 -40.74
C LYS A 528 99.71 13.99 -40.54
N HIS A 529 99.90 14.48 -39.31
CA HIS A 529 100.50 15.80 -39.03
C HIS A 529 101.68 15.78 -38.03
N GLY A 530 102.34 14.64 -37.83
CA GLY A 530 103.60 14.56 -37.06
C GLY A 530 104.65 13.76 -37.82
N TYR A 531 105.80 14.38 -38.07
CA TYR A 531 106.96 13.97 -38.89
C TYR A 531 106.93 14.39 -40.37
N LYS A 532 107.09 15.69 -40.56
CA LYS A 532 108.19 16.24 -41.37
C LYS A 532 109.36 16.54 -40.42
#